data_AF-A0A916SJ83-F1
#
_entry.id   AF-A0A916SJ83-F1
#
_cell.length_a   1.000
_cell.length_b   1.000
_cell.length_c   1.000
_cell.angle_alpha   90.00
_cell.angle_beta   90.00
_cell.angle_gamma   90.00
#
_symmetry.space_group_name_H-M   'P 1'
#
loop_
_entity.id
_entity.type
_entity.pdbx_description
1 polymer ?
#
loop_
_entity_poly.entity_id
_entity_poly.type
_entity_poly.pdbx_seq_one_letter_code
_entity_poly.pdbx_strand_id
1 'polypeptide(L)'
;MDILKQLLSVEEDMKPLRDLKKKIRAEAKGYGFKLSEIDTGMRLMTMEDQSIFVAEIEQLIEIAQAFNALPPGEQGNLFPDRRPADERAFAAGKQAGLEGKNCEAPAGYDAPKWTDGWHEGQRIMRDELQVAMEKRNTALADNDPGFPDEEAA
;
A
#
# COMPACT_ATOMS: atom_id res chain seq x y z
N MET A 1 -58.94 3.02 3.57
CA MET A 1 -58.45 3.52 2.26
C MET A 1 -57.44 4.66 2.36
N ASP A 2 -57.35 5.37 3.49
CA ASP A 2 -56.52 6.58 3.61
C ASP A 2 -55.01 6.31 3.67
N ILE A 3 -54.59 5.26 4.39
CA ILE A 3 -53.18 4.86 4.53
C ILE A 3 -52.53 4.53 3.17
N LEU A 4 -53.27 3.90 2.25
CA LEU A 4 -52.74 3.56 0.92
C LEU A 4 -52.47 4.81 0.07
N LYS A 5 -53.29 5.85 0.20
CA LYS A 5 -53.07 7.13 -0.50
C LYS A 5 -51.89 7.89 0.09
N GLN A 6 -51.74 7.87 1.42
CA GLN A 6 -50.59 8.45 2.12
C GLN A 6 -49.28 7.75 1.72
N LEU A 7 -49.27 6.41 1.67
CA LEU A 7 -48.09 5.66 1.20
C LEU A 7 -47.77 5.94 -0.27
N LEU A 8 -48.79 6.07 -1.12
CA LEU A 8 -48.59 6.40 -2.53
C LEU A 8 -47.96 7.79 -2.71
N SER A 9 -48.40 8.80 -1.94
CA SER A 9 -47.81 10.14 -2.03
C SER A 9 -46.34 10.14 -1.59
N VAL A 10 -46.01 9.39 -0.52
CA VAL A 10 -44.61 9.24 -0.07
C VAL A 10 -43.76 8.55 -1.14
N GLU A 11 -44.28 7.54 -1.83
CA GLU A 11 -43.57 6.87 -2.93
C GLU A 11 -43.34 7.82 -4.12
N GLU A 12 -44.32 8.67 -4.45
CA GLU A 12 -44.22 9.71 -5.47
C GLU A 12 -43.15 10.75 -5.11
N ASP A 13 -43.08 11.18 -3.85
CA ASP A 13 -42.07 12.12 -3.35
C ASP A 13 -40.66 11.49 -3.29
N MET A 14 -40.57 10.19 -3.03
CA MET A 14 -39.30 9.45 -3.01
C MET A 14 -38.74 9.18 -4.42
N LYS A 15 -39.59 9.14 -5.44
CA LYS A 15 -39.20 8.89 -6.83
C LYS A 15 -38.15 9.90 -7.36
N PRO A 16 -38.35 11.23 -7.28
CA PRO A 16 -37.34 12.19 -7.72
C PRO A 16 -36.05 12.10 -6.90
N LEU A 17 -36.13 11.79 -5.59
CA LEU A 17 -34.96 11.61 -4.73
C LEU A 17 -34.15 10.37 -5.13
N ARG A 18 -34.82 9.27 -5.50
CA ARG A 18 -34.18 8.06 -6.02
C ARG A 18 -33.48 8.32 -7.36
N ASP A 19 -34.09 9.09 -8.24
CA ASP A 19 -33.50 9.42 -9.53
C ASP A 19 -32.32 10.40 -9.39
N LEU A 20 -32.41 11.35 -8.45
CA LEU A 20 -31.29 12.21 -8.08
C LEU A 20 -30.11 11.39 -7.52
N LYS A 21 -30.38 10.45 -6.60
CA LYS A 21 -29.37 9.54 -6.06
C LYS A 21 -28.66 8.75 -7.17
N LYS A 22 -29.39 8.29 -8.19
CA LYS A 22 -28.81 7.60 -9.35
C LYS A 22 -27.90 8.51 -10.17
N LYS A 23 -28.30 9.77 -10.41
CA LYS A 23 -27.49 10.75 -11.13
C LYS A 23 -26.18 11.06 -10.39
N ILE A 24 -26.24 11.34 -9.09
CA ILE A 24 -25.05 11.61 -8.27
C ILE A 24 -24.10 10.42 -8.28
N ARG A 25 -24.62 9.19 -8.19
CA ARG A 25 -23.79 7.97 -8.32
C ARG A 25 -23.15 7.83 -9.69
N ALA A 26 -23.81 8.24 -10.76
CA ALA A 26 -23.26 8.20 -12.11
C ALA A 26 -22.15 9.26 -12.28
N GLU A 27 -22.33 10.46 -11.73
CA GLU A 27 -21.31 11.51 -11.71
C GLU A 27 -20.09 11.10 -10.89
N ALA A 28 -20.29 10.53 -9.70
CA ALA A 28 -19.22 10.00 -8.86
C ALA A 28 -18.36 8.93 -9.56
N LYS A 29 -18.99 8.07 -10.38
CA LYS A 29 -18.24 7.14 -11.24
C LYS A 29 -17.40 7.87 -12.29
N GLY A 30 -17.91 8.98 -12.84
CA GLY A 30 -17.15 9.84 -13.76
C GLY A 30 -15.89 10.44 -13.13
N TYR A 31 -15.90 10.68 -11.81
CA TYR A 31 -14.73 11.12 -11.04
C TYR A 31 -13.80 9.97 -10.60
N GLY A 32 -14.10 8.71 -10.96
CA GLY A 32 -13.25 7.56 -10.69
C GLY A 32 -13.60 6.78 -9.41
N PHE A 33 -14.68 7.12 -8.70
CA PHE A 33 -15.11 6.35 -7.53
C PHE A 33 -15.82 5.05 -7.93
N LYS A 34 -15.53 3.97 -7.20
CA LYS A 34 -16.27 2.71 -7.32
C LYS A 34 -17.60 2.79 -6.58
N LEU A 35 -18.61 2.08 -7.08
CA LEU A 35 -19.93 2.06 -6.42
C LEU A 35 -19.85 1.51 -4.99
N SER A 36 -18.99 0.52 -4.76
CA SER A 36 -18.74 -0.04 -3.43
C SER A 36 -18.14 0.98 -2.46
N GLU A 37 -17.28 1.89 -2.92
CA GLU A 37 -16.69 2.94 -2.08
C GLU A 37 -17.74 3.97 -1.68
N ILE A 38 -18.62 4.34 -2.61
CA ILE A 38 -19.73 5.26 -2.35
C ILE A 38 -20.69 4.63 -1.33
N ASP A 39 -21.04 3.36 -1.49
CA ASP A 39 -21.99 2.68 -0.61
C ASP A 39 -21.41 2.45 0.79
N THR A 40 -20.13 2.04 0.89
CA THR A 40 -19.43 1.92 2.18
C THR A 40 -19.26 3.28 2.85
N GLY A 41 -18.91 4.33 2.10
CA GLY A 41 -18.78 5.69 2.62
C GLY A 41 -20.10 6.24 3.15
N MET A 42 -21.21 6.07 2.42
CA MET A 42 -22.54 6.44 2.92
C MET A 42 -22.89 5.66 4.19
N ARG A 43 -22.65 4.33 4.21
CA ARG A 43 -22.92 3.50 5.38
C ARG A 43 -22.20 4.05 6.61
N LEU A 44 -20.90 4.35 6.48
CA LEU A 44 -20.08 4.93 7.54
C LEU A 44 -20.57 6.31 8.02
N MET A 45 -21.05 7.15 7.10
CA MET A 45 -21.57 8.48 7.44
C MET A 45 -22.95 8.43 8.13
N THR A 46 -23.76 7.39 7.84
CA THR A 46 -25.12 7.25 8.39
C THR A 46 -25.21 6.33 9.59
N MET A 47 -24.15 5.58 9.90
CA MET A 47 -24.13 4.64 11.01
C MET A 47 -24.00 5.41 12.33
N GLU A 48 -24.89 5.12 13.27
CA GLU A 48 -24.90 5.77 14.60
C GLU A 48 -23.73 5.31 15.47
N ASP A 49 -23.37 4.03 15.39
CA ASP A 49 -22.27 3.44 16.14
C ASP A 49 -21.23 2.82 15.19
N GLN A 50 -20.09 3.50 15.05
CA GLN A 50 -19.00 3.08 14.19
C GLN A 50 -18.26 1.84 14.72
N SER A 51 -18.42 1.48 16.00
CA SER A 51 -17.77 0.30 16.58
C SER A 51 -18.22 -1.00 15.93
N ILE A 52 -19.46 -1.05 15.42
CA ILE A 52 -20.01 -2.18 14.67
C ILE A 52 -19.19 -2.42 13.39
N PHE A 53 -18.84 -1.35 12.67
CA PHE A 53 -18.07 -1.46 11.44
C PHE A 53 -16.62 -1.88 11.71
N VAL A 54 -16.04 -1.44 12.82
CA VAL A 54 -14.71 -1.88 13.26
C VAL A 54 -14.72 -3.38 13.58
N ALA A 55 -15.71 -3.85 14.33
CA ALA A 55 -15.87 -5.27 14.64
C ALA A 55 -16.08 -6.13 13.37
N GLU A 56 -16.82 -5.63 12.37
CA GLU A 56 -16.96 -6.30 11.07
C GLU A 56 -15.61 -6.44 10.33
N ILE A 57 -14.76 -5.41 10.38
CA ILE A 57 -13.42 -5.46 9.77
C ILE A 57 -12.53 -6.46 10.51
N GLU A 58 -12.52 -6.42 11.85
CA GLU A 58 -11.73 -7.35 12.67
C GLU A 58 -12.11 -8.79 12.39
N GLN A 59 -13.41 -9.09 12.36
CA GLN A 59 -13.91 -10.42 12.02
C GLN A 59 -13.51 -10.84 10.60
N LEU A 60 -13.56 -9.93 9.63
CA LEU A 60 -13.14 -10.22 8.25
C LEU A 60 -11.64 -10.55 8.19
N ILE A 61 -10.81 -9.84 8.95
CA ILE A 61 -9.37 -10.10 9.04
C ILE A 61 -9.11 -11.47 9.66
N GLU A 62 -9.79 -11.81 10.76
CA GLU A 62 -9.67 -13.13 11.40
C GLU A 62 -10.03 -14.26 10.44
N ILE A 63 -11.13 -14.11 9.69
CA ILE A 63 -11.53 -15.07 8.66
C ILE A 63 -10.46 -15.13 7.56
N ALA A 64 -9.99 -13.98 7.06
CA ALA A 64 -8.98 -13.96 6.00
C ALA A 64 -7.68 -14.65 6.43
N GLN A 65 -7.26 -14.49 7.69
CA GLN A 65 -6.13 -15.21 8.28
C GLN A 65 -6.39 -16.71 8.39
N ALA A 66 -7.58 -17.10 8.88
CA ALA A 66 -7.95 -18.51 9.03
C ALA A 66 -7.97 -19.27 7.68
N PHE A 67 -8.30 -18.59 6.59
CA PHE A 67 -8.31 -19.15 5.24
C PHE A 67 -7.00 -18.90 4.46
N ASN A 68 -5.96 -18.40 5.12
CA ASN A 68 -4.65 -18.05 4.52
C ASN A 68 -4.76 -17.11 3.30
N ALA A 69 -5.84 -16.32 3.24
CA ALA A 69 -6.00 -15.21 2.31
C ALA A 69 -5.20 -13.98 2.77
N LEU A 70 -4.86 -13.91 4.06
CA LEU A 70 -3.93 -12.97 4.65
C LEU A 70 -2.88 -13.75 5.47
N PRO A 71 -1.62 -13.86 5.03
CA PRO A 71 -0.59 -14.63 5.73
C PRO A 71 -0.36 -14.14 7.18
N PRO A 72 -0.11 -15.04 8.14
CA PRO A 72 0.23 -14.66 9.51
C PRO A 72 1.46 -13.74 9.56
N GLY A 73 1.31 -12.56 10.16
CA GLY A 73 2.37 -11.54 10.24
C GLY A 73 2.27 -10.45 9.16
N GLU A 74 1.43 -10.60 8.14
CA GLU A 74 1.04 -9.49 7.28
C GLU A 74 -0.11 -8.71 7.93
N GLN A 75 0.11 -7.43 8.23
CA GLN A 75 -1.00 -6.52 8.46
C GLN A 75 -1.72 -6.33 7.13
N GLY A 76 -2.99 -6.75 7.06
CA GLY A 76 -3.88 -6.34 5.99
C GLY A 76 -3.82 -4.82 5.90
N ASN A 77 -3.40 -4.31 4.74
CA ASN A 77 -3.01 -2.91 4.62
C ASN A 77 -4.23 -2.00 4.79
N LEU A 78 -4.46 -1.52 6.02
CA LEU A 78 -5.58 -0.64 6.42
C LEU A 78 -5.56 0.70 5.67
N PHE A 79 -4.40 1.07 5.12
CA PHE A 79 -4.22 2.27 4.31
C PHE A 79 -3.59 1.87 2.96
N PRO A 80 -4.39 1.47 1.97
CA PRO A 80 -3.87 1.11 0.66
C PRO A 80 -3.05 2.28 0.11
N ASP A 81 -1.84 1.96 -0.32
CA ASP A 81 -0.94 2.93 -0.95
C ASP A 81 -1.61 3.50 -2.21
N ARG A 82 -2.01 4.78 -2.11
CA ARG A 82 -2.67 5.55 -3.17
C ARG A 82 -1.71 6.11 -4.22
N ARG A 83 -0.40 5.85 -4.10
CA ARG A 83 0.56 6.27 -5.12
C ARG A 83 0.22 5.66 -6.49
N PRO A 84 0.50 6.39 -7.58
CA PRO A 84 0.37 5.86 -8.95
C PRO A 84 1.04 4.50 -9.11
N ALA A 85 0.52 3.67 -10.01
CA ALA A 85 1.00 2.29 -10.20
C ALA A 85 2.51 2.23 -10.47
N ASP A 86 3.03 3.15 -11.27
CA ASP A 86 4.45 3.28 -11.63
C ASP A 86 5.34 3.57 -10.42
N GLU A 87 4.89 4.47 -9.52
CA GLU A 87 5.63 4.80 -8.30
C GLU A 87 5.66 3.62 -7.32
N ARG A 88 4.56 2.86 -7.26
CA ARG A 88 4.51 1.64 -6.44
C ARG A 88 5.41 0.54 -7.01
N ALA A 89 5.43 0.38 -8.33
CA ALA A 89 6.33 -0.56 -9.01
C ALA A 89 7.79 -0.20 -8.73
N PHE A 90 8.15 1.08 -8.89
CA PHE A 90 9.50 1.56 -8.57
C PHE A 90 9.88 1.36 -7.10
N ALA A 91 8.99 1.70 -6.16
CA ALA A 91 9.25 1.53 -4.73
C ALA A 91 9.43 0.06 -4.34
N ALA A 92 8.57 -0.83 -4.86
CA ALA A 92 8.67 -2.27 -4.64
C ALA A 92 9.95 -2.86 -5.24
N GLY A 93 10.32 -2.42 -6.44
CA GLY A 93 11.58 -2.78 -7.08
C GLY A 93 12.79 -2.36 -6.25
N LYS A 94 12.81 -1.11 -5.79
CA LYS A 94 13.87 -0.56 -4.94
C LYS A 94 14.06 -1.35 -3.66
N GLN A 95 12.97 -1.70 -2.99
CA GLN A 95 13.03 -2.54 -1.81
C GLN A 95 13.60 -3.94 -2.13
N ALA A 96 13.14 -4.59 -3.20
CA ALA A 96 13.67 -5.89 -3.62
C ALA A 96 15.16 -5.84 -3.97
N GLY A 97 15.62 -4.74 -4.58
CA GLY A 97 17.03 -4.49 -4.85
C GLY A 97 17.86 -4.37 -3.57
N LEU A 98 17.37 -3.63 -2.57
CA LEU A 98 18.02 -3.51 -1.25
C LEU A 98 18.04 -4.83 -0.48
N GLU A 99 17.03 -5.68 -0.65
CA GLU A 99 16.96 -7.02 -0.04
C GLU A 99 17.82 -8.06 -0.77
N GLY A 100 18.42 -7.72 -1.92
CA GLY A 100 19.25 -8.64 -2.71
C GLY A 100 18.46 -9.73 -3.44
N LYS A 101 17.18 -9.51 -3.71
CA LYS A 101 16.35 -10.46 -4.48
C LYS A 101 16.74 -10.45 -5.96
N ASN A 102 16.36 -11.50 -6.69
CA ASN A 102 16.55 -11.57 -8.15
C ASN A 102 15.83 -10.41 -8.85
N CYS A 103 16.41 -9.92 -9.95
CA CYS A 103 15.80 -8.88 -10.79
C CYS A 103 14.68 -9.46 -11.67
N GLU A 104 13.62 -9.94 -11.04
CA GLU A 104 12.44 -10.48 -11.70
C GLU A 104 11.19 -9.83 -11.10
N ALA A 105 10.52 -9.01 -11.91
CA ALA A 105 9.33 -8.30 -11.48
C ALA A 105 8.17 -9.28 -11.24
N PRO A 106 7.51 -9.26 -10.07
CA PRO A 106 6.33 -10.08 -9.82
C PRO A 106 5.18 -9.71 -10.77
N ALA A 107 4.35 -10.69 -11.11
CA ALA A 107 3.15 -10.46 -11.92
C ALA A 107 2.24 -9.41 -11.25
N GLY A 108 1.79 -8.42 -12.04
CA GLY A 108 0.92 -7.33 -11.58
C GLY A 108 1.62 -5.99 -11.34
N TYR A 109 2.95 -5.93 -11.44
CA TYR A 109 3.71 -4.68 -11.48
C TYR A 109 4.07 -4.28 -12.92
N ASP A 110 4.24 -2.98 -13.16
CA ASP A 110 4.90 -2.48 -14.36
C ASP A 110 6.37 -2.89 -14.32
N ALA A 111 6.73 -3.91 -15.10
CA ALA A 111 8.04 -4.54 -15.07
C ALA A 111 9.20 -3.56 -15.33
N PRO A 112 9.17 -2.70 -16.37
CA PRO A 112 10.15 -1.63 -16.55
C PRO A 112 10.38 -0.77 -15.29
N LYS A 113 9.30 -0.24 -14.68
CA LYS A 113 9.41 0.64 -13.51
C LYS A 113 9.93 -0.10 -12.28
N TRP A 114 9.52 -1.35 -12.12
CA TRP A 114 10.03 -2.21 -11.05
C TRP A 114 11.51 -2.49 -11.21
N THR A 115 11.97 -2.81 -12.43
CA THR A 115 13.39 -3.05 -12.73
C THR A 115 14.24 -1.79 -12.50
N ASP A 116 13.76 -0.61 -12.89
CA ASP A 116 14.43 0.66 -12.58
C ASP A 116 14.62 0.85 -11.07
N GLY A 117 13.58 0.54 -10.30
CA GLY A 117 13.64 0.54 -8.85
C GLY A 117 14.69 -0.43 -8.32
N TRP A 118 14.69 -1.67 -8.83
CA TRP A 118 15.64 -2.71 -8.40
C TRP A 118 17.10 -2.30 -8.61
N HIS A 119 17.42 -1.73 -9.77
CA HIS A 119 18.75 -1.18 -10.06
C HIS A 119 19.13 -0.05 -9.10
N GLU A 120 18.18 0.81 -8.75
CA GLU A 120 18.41 1.88 -7.77
C GLU A 120 18.71 1.32 -6.36
N GLY A 121 17.99 0.27 -5.94
CA GLY A 121 18.28 -0.42 -4.68
C GLY A 121 19.68 -1.04 -4.65
N GLN A 122 20.08 -1.70 -5.74
CA GLN A 122 21.41 -2.27 -5.89
C GLN A 122 22.52 -1.22 -5.94
N ARG A 123 22.26 -0.06 -6.58
CA ARG A 123 23.19 1.08 -6.57
C ARG A 123 23.43 1.56 -5.14
N ILE A 124 22.38 1.78 -4.36
CA ILE A 124 22.48 2.21 -2.95
C ILE A 124 23.31 1.20 -2.14
N MET A 125 23.02 -0.10 -2.26
CA MET A 125 23.78 -1.13 -1.54
C MET A 125 25.27 -1.10 -1.90
N ARG A 126 25.62 -0.92 -3.17
CA ARG A 126 27.04 -0.81 -3.60
C ARG A 126 27.71 0.43 -3.05
N ASP A 127 27.04 1.58 -3.11
CA ASP A 127 27.57 2.84 -2.62
C ASP A 127 27.82 2.79 -1.11
N GLU A 128 26.87 2.23 -0.34
CA GLU A 128 27.01 2.04 1.10
C GLU A 128 28.14 1.06 1.45
N LEU A 129 28.27 -0.03 0.70
CA LEU A 129 29.36 -0.99 0.88
C LEU A 129 30.72 -0.35 0.61
N GLN A 130 30.83 0.45 -0.46
CA GLN A 130 32.06 1.17 -0.78
C GLN A 130 32.46 2.13 0.35
N VAL A 131 31.51 2.94 0.84
CA VAL A 131 31.75 3.87 1.96
C VAL A 131 32.17 3.10 3.23
N ALA A 132 31.56 1.95 3.50
CA ALA A 132 31.93 1.12 4.64
C ALA A 132 33.36 0.54 4.50
N MET A 133 33.74 0.11 3.29
CA MET A 133 35.10 -0.38 2.99
C MET A 133 36.15 0.73 3.10
N GLU A 134 35.87 1.92 2.56
CA GLU A 134 36.75 3.09 2.66
C GLU A 134 36.98 3.47 4.11
N LYS A 135 35.92 3.56 4.93
CA LYS A 135 36.04 3.80 6.38
C LYS A 135 36.91 2.76 7.07
N ARG A 136 36.75 1.48 6.74
CA ARG A 136 37.56 0.39 7.30
C ARG A 136 39.03 0.53 6.90
N ASN A 137 39.31 0.85 5.65
CA ASN A 137 40.67 0.99 5.14
C ASN A 137 41.39 2.18 5.78
N THR A 138 40.70 3.32 5.97
CA THR A 138 41.26 4.47 6.70
C THR A 138 41.56 4.11 8.16
N ALA A 139 40.64 3.41 8.84
CA ALA A 139 40.86 2.98 10.22
C ALA A 139 42.01 1.96 10.38
N LEU A 140 42.28 1.16 9.34
CA LEU A 140 43.44 0.25 9.27
C LEU A 140 44.74 1.01 9.03
N ALA A 141 44.73 2.02 8.15
CA ALA A 141 45.89 2.87 7.88
C ALA A 141 46.30 3.71 9.11
N ASP A 142 45.33 4.18 9.89
CA ASP A 142 45.58 4.92 11.13
C ASP A 142 46.11 4.03 12.27
N ASN A 143 46.01 2.69 12.16
CA ASN A 143 46.48 1.71 13.14
C ASN A 143 47.74 0.96 12.70
N ASP A 144 48.45 1.40 11.66
CA ASP A 144 49.71 0.78 11.25
C ASP A 144 50.80 1.00 12.32
N PRO A 145 51.15 -0.02 13.15
CA PRO A 145 52.26 0.08 14.07
C PRO A 145 53.48 -0.21 13.21
N GLY A 146 54.11 0.83 12.66
CA GLY A 146 55.27 0.72 11.79
C GLY A 146 56.21 -0.38 12.29
N PHE A 147 56.33 -1.44 11.49
CA PHE A 147 57.23 -2.54 11.80
C PHE A 147 58.63 -1.95 11.98
N PRO A 148 59.28 -2.14 13.15
CA PRO A 148 60.63 -1.65 13.33
C PRO A 148 61.55 -2.42 12.37
N ASP A 149 62.18 -1.68 11.46
CA ASP A 149 63.31 -2.16 10.67
C ASP A 149 64.48 -2.41 11.64
N GLU A 150 64.51 -3.58 12.28
CA GLU A 150 65.70 -4.05 12.97
C GLU A 150 66.73 -4.49 11.92
N GLU A 151 67.67 -3.57 11.68
CA GLU A 151 68.97 -3.77 11.05
C GLU A 151 69.56 -5.15 11.36
N ALA A 152 69.73 -5.96 10.33
CA ALA A 152 70.63 -7.10 10.36
C ALA A 152 72.08 -6.58 10.32
N ALA A 153 72.73 -6.48 11.47
CA ALA A 153 74.18 -6.31 11.61
C ALA A 153 74.71 -7.04 12.85
#